data_AF-A0A2E3LX12-F1
#
_entry.id   AF-A0A2E3LX12-F1
#
_cell.length_a   1.000
_cell.length_b   1.000
_cell.length_c   1.000
_cell.angle_alpha   90.00
_cell.angle_beta   90.00
_cell.angle_gamma   90.00
#
_symmetry.space_group_name_H-M   'P 1'
#
loop_
_entity.id
_entity.type
_entity.pdbx_description
1 polymer ?
#
loop_
_entity_poly.entity_id
_entity_poly.type
_entity_poly.pdbx_seq_one_letter_code
_entity_poly.pdbx_strand_id
1 'polypeptide(L)'
;MSSAKVINTSHTLLNYTMALNPPLEDFIRYASTISCLNLNVTTGRGDNLLSLSALQGNYQRVAYILNNMVSGKGLLNKANKQGWTPLHYAACHHWNNEGNALETVKVLVLAGANIHAKTREKTDWSISNGISFPKGLTALEIANKVGNVDVSQYLAQYSR
;
A
#
# COMPACT_ATOMS: atom_id res chain seq x y z
N MET A 1 -4.89 -22.83 -33.22
CA MET A 1 -5.20 -21.39 -33.10
C MET A 1 -5.90 -21.18 -31.77
N SER A 2 -5.13 -20.99 -30.70
CA SER A 2 -5.68 -20.80 -29.35
C SER A 2 -6.25 -19.40 -29.27
N SER A 3 -7.58 -19.31 -29.17
CA SER A 3 -8.29 -18.08 -28.90
C SER A 3 -7.79 -17.56 -27.55
N ALA A 4 -6.86 -16.58 -27.61
CA ALA A 4 -6.49 -15.77 -26.48
C ALA A 4 -7.79 -15.15 -25.96
N LYS A 5 -8.34 -15.77 -24.92
CA LYS A 5 -9.50 -15.28 -24.19
C LYS A 5 -9.05 -13.91 -23.69
N VAL A 6 -9.42 -12.85 -24.41
CA VAL A 6 -9.20 -11.47 -24.00
C VAL A 6 -9.85 -11.38 -22.64
N ILE A 7 -9.04 -11.43 -21.59
CA ILE A 7 -9.52 -11.37 -20.22
C ILE A 7 -9.97 -9.92 -20.04
N ASN A 8 -11.23 -9.68 -20.36
CA ASN A 8 -11.93 -8.44 -20.06
C ASN A 8 -12.08 -8.37 -18.53
N THR A 9 -11.01 -7.96 -17.85
CA THR A 9 -11.06 -7.63 -16.44
C THR A 9 -10.56 -6.22 -16.30
N SER A 10 -11.48 -5.28 -16.16
CA SER A 10 -11.18 -3.92 -15.75
C SER A 10 -10.54 -3.84 -14.34
N HIS A 11 -10.39 -4.98 -13.64
CA HIS A 11 -9.84 -5.12 -12.29
C HIS A 11 -8.76 -6.23 -12.16
N THR A 12 -7.79 -6.30 -13.08
CA THR A 12 -6.86 -7.45 -13.23
C THR A 12 -5.77 -7.51 -12.14
N LEU A 13 -4.86 -6.54 -12.10
CA LEU A 13 -3.65 -6.61 -11.27
C LEU A 13 -3.93 -6.31 -9.79
N LEU A 14 -4.84 -5.37 -9.53
CA LEU A 14 -5.21 -4.98 -8.16
C LEU A 14 -5.83 -6.16 -7.39
N ASN A 15 -6.81 -6.84 -7.98
CA ASN A 15 -7.48 -7.98 -7.36
C ASN A 15 -6.53 -9.17 -7.20
N TYR A 16 -5.67 -9.43 -8.19
CA TYR A 16 -4.63 -10.45 -8.09
C TYR A 16 -3.69 -10.20 -6.90
N THR A 17 -3.26 -8.94 -6.73
CA THR A 17 -2.42 -8.54 -5.59
C THR A 17 -3.15 -8.72 -4.26
N MET A 18 -4.42 -8.32 -4.19
CA MET A 18 -5.25 -8.43 -3.00
C MET A 18 -5.50 -9.89 -2.57
N ALA A 19 -5.87 -10.75 -3.52
CA ALA A 19 -6.34 -12.09 -3.23
C ALA A 19 -5.21 -13.08 -2.93
N LEU A 20 -4.08 -12.97 -3.62
CA LEU A 20 -3.05 -14.01 -3.60
C LEU A 20 -1.74 -13.59 -2.94
N ASN A 21 -1.53 -12.30 -2.68
CA ASN A 21 -0.23 -11.74 -2.25
C ASN A 21 0.96 -12.46 -2.93
N PRO A 22 1.00 -12.50 -4.28
CA PRO A 22 1.92 -13.33 -5.04
C PRO A 22 3.38 -12.91 -4.81
N PRO A 23 4.35 -13.82 -4.95
CA PRO A 23 5.76 -13.43 -4.98
C PRO A 23 6.01 -12.39 -6.09
N LEU A 24 7.09 -11.61 -5.94
CA LEU A 24 7.39 -10.51 -6.86
C LEU A 24 7.47 -10.97 -8.33
N GLU A 25 8.08 -12.13 -8.57
CA GLU A 25 8.26 -12.69 -9.91
C GLU A 25 6.92 -12.93 -10.62
N ASP A 26 5.97 -13.54 -9.91
CA ASP A 26 4.63 -13.81 -10.43
C ASP A 26 3.86 -12.51 -10.66
N PHE A 27 4.02 -11.53 -9.78
CA PHE A 27 3.45 -10.19 -9.94
C PHE A 27 3.98 -9.49 -11.19
N ILE A 28 5.29 -9.51 -11.42
CA ILE A 28 5.93 -8.91 -12.60
C ILE A 28 5.46 -9.63 -13.87
N ARG A 29 5.46 -10.97 -13.86
CA ARG A 29 4.98 -11.79 -14.98
C ARG A 29 3.53 -11.49 -15.31
N TYR A 30 2.68 -11.35 -14.30
CA TYR A 30 1.28 -11.00 -14.52
C TYR A 30 1.10 -9.55 -14.98
N ALA A 31 1.90 -8.62 -14.48
CA ALA A 31 1.87 -7.23 -14.94
C ALA A 31 2.31 -7.10 -16.42
N SER A 32 3.26 -7.92 -16.88
CA SER A 32 3.73 -7.91 -18.27
C SER A 32 2.79 -8.59 -19.25
N THR A 33 1.92 -9.50 -18.81
CA THR A 33 0.90 -10.13 -19.67
C THR A 33 -0.29 -9.21 -19.94
N ILE A 34 -0.52 -8.19 -19.11
CA ILE A 34 -1.61 -7.24 -19.27
C ILE A 34 -1.19 -6.17 -20.30
N SER A 35 -1.79 -6.22 -21.49
CA SER A 35 -1.53 -5.25 -22.57
C SER A 35 -1.95 -3.81 -22.22
N CYS A 36 -2.95 -3.64 -21.37
CA CYS A 36 -3.48 -2.34 -20.95
C CYS A 36 -3.42 -2.21 -19.42
N LEU A 37 -2.21 -2.01 -18.88
CA LEU A 37 -2.02 -1.86 -17.43
C LEU A 37 -2.65 -0.55 -16.94
N ASN A 38 -3.73 -0.65 -16.16
CA ASN A 38 -4.37 0.50 -15.51
C ASN A 38 -4.13 0.51 -14.00
N LEU A 39 -3.27 1.42 -13.54
CA LEU A 39 -2.94 1.59 -12.12
C LEU A 39 -3.92 2.47 -11.35
N ASN A 40 -4.86 3.15 -12.03
CA ASN A 40 -5.84 4.02 -11.39
C ASN A 40 -7.04 3.26 -10.81
N VAL A 41 -7.09 1.94 -11.00
CA VAL A 41 -8.11 1.08 -10.43
C VAL A 41 -7.96 1.05 -8.90
N THR A 42 -9.07 1.15 -8.19
CA THR A 42 -9.11 1.10 -6.71
C THR A 42 -10.14 0.10 -6.21
N THR A 43 -9.98 -0.37 -4.97
CA THR A 43 -10.98 -1.22 -4.29
C THR A 43 -12.27 -0.45 -4.00
N GLY A 44 -13.30 -1.13 -3.48
CA GLY A 44 -14.53 -0.47 -3.01
C GLY A 44 -14.29 0.59 -1.92
N ARG A 45 -13.21 0.47 -1.14
CA ARG A 45 -12.77 1.47 -0.14
C ARG A 45 -11.94 2.61 -0.75
N GLY A 46 -11.56 2.51 -2.01
CA GLY A 46 -10.67 3.46 -2.68
C GLY A 46 -9.18 3.12 -2.53
N ASP A 47 -8.84 1.91 -2.10
CA ASP A 47 -7.44 1.50 -1.91
C ASP A 47 -6.80 1.26 -3.28
N ASN A 48 -5.65 1.88 -3.53
CA ASN A 48 -4.90 1.70 -4.77
C ASN A 48 -3.90 0.53 -4.66
N LEU A 49 -3.28 0.17 -5.79
CA LEU A 49 -2.32 -0.93 -5.88
C LEU A 49 -1.14 -0.81 -4.91
N LEU A 50 -0.63 0.41 -4.76
CA LEU A 50 0.50 0.69 -3.88
C LEU A 50 0.09 0.56 -2.41
N SER A 51 -1.13 0.96 -2.06
CA SER A 51 -1.69 0.84 -0.71
C SER A 51 -1.84 -0.62 -0.30
N LEU A 52 -2.32 -1.48 -1.19
CA LEU A 52 -2.42 -2.92 -0.94
C LEU A 52 -1.03 -3.58 -0.80
N SER A 53 -0.08 -3.18 -1.65
CA SER A 53 1.29 -3.69 -1.58
C SER A 53 1.98 -3.25 -0.28
N ALA A 54 1.70 -2.02 0.16
CA ALA A 54 2.18 -1.48 1.43
C ALA A 54 1.54 -2.18 2.64
N LEU A 55 0.24 -2.45 2.58
CA LEU A 55 -0.48 -3.22 3.61
C LEU A 55 0.13 -4.61 3.78
N GLN A 56 0.52 -5.27 2.68
CA GLN A 56 1.12 -6.61 2.73
C GLN A 56 2.61 -6.61 3.17
N GLY A 57 3.22 -5.44 3.38
CA GLY A 57 4.63 -5.33 3.77
C GLY A 57 5.63 -5.79 2.70
N ASN A 58 5.19 -5.90 1.43
CA ASN A 58 6.03 -6.35 0.33
C ASN A 58 6.82 -5.17 -0.25
N TYR A 59 7.89 -4.79 0.44
CA TYR A 59 8.74 -3.65 0.07
C TYR A 59 9.33 -3.77 -1.34
N GLN A 60 9.64 -4.99 -1.80
CA GLN A 60 10.20 -5.21 -3.15
C GLN A 60 9.15 -4.89 -4.22
N ARG A 61 7.89 -5.29 -4.00
CA ARG A 61 6.78 -4.94 -4.89
C ARG A 61 6.50 -3.44 -4.88
N VAL A 62 6.53 -2.82 -3.70
CA VAL A 62 6.38 -1.36 -3.56
C VAL A 62 7.48 -0.63 -4.34
N ALA A 63 8.74 -1.04 -4.18
CA ALA A 63 9.87 -0.48 -4.93
C ALA A 63 9.70 -0.70 -6.44
N TYR A 64 9.26 -1.90 -6.85
CA TYR A 64 9.02 -2.19 -8.26
C TYR A 64 7.95 -1.27 -8.86
N ILE A 65 6.79 -1.11 -8.19
CA ILE A 65 5.70 -0.24 -8.65
C ILE A 65 6.21 1.20 -8.80
N LEU A 66 6.97 1.71 -7.83
CA LEU A 66 7.44 3.10 -7.82
C LEU A 66 8.51 3.40 -8.86
N ASN A 67 9.38 2.43 -9.15
CA ASN A 67 10.56 2.63 -10.00
C ASN A 67 10.38 2.12 -11.43
N ASN A 68 9.54 1.10 -11.66
CA ASN A 68 9.45 0.42 -12.95
C ASN A 68 8.09 0.60 -13.64
N MET A 69 7.02 0.91 -12.91
CA MET A 69 5.70 1.08 -13.53
C MET A 69 5.43 2.54 -13.91
N VAL A 70 4.98 2.74 -15.15
CA VAL A 70 4.53 4.04 -15.65
C VAL A 70 3.38 4.54 -14.77
N SER A 71 3.48 5.78 -14.29
CA SER A 71 2.53 6.40 -13.34
C SER A 71 2.48 5.77 -11.94
N GLY A 72 3.38 4.84 -11.60
CA GLY A 72 3.45 4.24 -10.26
C GLY A 72 3.64 5.27 -9.14
N LYS A 73 4.53 6.26 -9.37
CA LYS A 73 4.72 7.40 -8.45
C LYS A 73 3.44 8.23 -8.23
N GLY A 74 2.55 8.26 -9.23
CA GLY A 74 1.26 8.94 -9.12
C GLY A 74 0.33 8.33 -8.07
N LEU A 75 0.63 7.13 -7.56
CA LEU A 75 -0.13 6.47 -6.49
C LEU A 75 0.35 6.84 -5.08
N LEU A 76 1.58 7.35 -4.94
CA LEU A 76 2.32 7.46 -3.68
C LEU A 76 1.55 8.18 -2.57
N ASN A 77 0.85 9.26 -2.93
CA ASN A 77 0.10 10.11 -2.02
C ASN A 77 -1.41 10.04 -2.25
N LYS A 78 -1.90 9.12 -3.09
CA LYS A 78 -3.34 8.94 -3.31
C LYS A 78 -3.97 8.31 -2.08
N ALA A 79 -4.81 9.10 -1.42
CA ALA A 79 -5.59 8.65 -0.27
C ALA A 79 -6.86 7.91 -0.73
N ASN A 80 -7.26 6.89 0.03
CA ASN A 80 -8.53 6.21 -0.15
C ASN A 80 -9.71 7.06 0.38
N LYS A 81 -10.93 6.49 0.39
CA LYS A 81 -12.15 7.20 0.87
C LYS A 81 -12.08 7.63 2.33
N GLN A 82 -11.26 6.97 3.14
CA GLN A 82 -11.05 7.28 4.57
C GLN A 82 -9.86 8.23 4.80
N GLY A 83 -9.16 8.65 3.74
CA GLY A 83 -7.97 9.47 3.83
C GLY A 83 -6.67 8.69 4.07
N TRP A 84 -6.70 7.35 3.98
CA TRP A 84 -5.50 6.53 4.16
C TRP A 84 -4.65 6.54 2.89
N THR A 85 -3.38 6.88 3.05
CA THR A 85 -2.34 6.79 2.00
C THR A 85 -1.55 5.49 2.13
N PRO A 86 -0.78 5.08 1.10
CA PRO A 86 0.11 3.93 1.20
C PRO A 86 1.03 3.94 2.44
N LEU A 87 1.45 5.12 2.90
CA LEU A 87 2.28 5.26 4.10
C LEU A 87 1.52 4.92 5.39
N HIS A 88 0.23 5.30 5.50
CA HIS A 88 -0.61 4.90 6.64
C HIS A 88 -0.77 3.38 6.71
N TYR A 89 -0.92 2.73 5.55
CA TYR A 89 -0.98 1.27 5.44
C TYR A 89 0.29 0.59 5.92
N ALA A 90 1.45 1.05 5.44
CA ALA A 90 2.74 0.52 5.86
C ALA A 90 2.99 0.70 7.37
N ALA A 91 2.54 1.81 7.94
CA ALA A 91 2.67 2.10 9.37
C ALA A 91 1.71 1.30 10.27
N CYS A 92 0.55 0.90 9.75
CA CYS A 92 -0.46 0.16 10.51
C CYS A 92 -0.17 -1.34 10.60
N HIS A 93 0.50 -1.92 9.61
CA HIS A 93 0.63 -3.37 9.52
C HIS A 93 1.78 -3.89 10.41
N HIS A 94 1.47 -4.78 11.35
CA HIS A 94 2.43 -5.38 12.28
C HIS A 94 2.22 -6.89 12.48
N TRP A 95 1.33 -7.53 11.71
CA TRP A 95 0.67 -8.77 12.15
C TRP A 95 1.47 -10.07 12.03
N ASN A 96 2.69 -10.08 11.49
CA ASN A 96 3.22 -11.35 10.98
C ASN A 96 4.71 -11.63 11.20
N ASN A 97 5.54 -10.72 11.74
CA ASN A 97 7.02 -10.86 11.75
C ASN A 97 7.69 -11.18 10.39
N GLU A 98 6.90 -11.36 9.32
CA GLU A 98 7.29 -11.69 7.95
C GLU A 98 7.20 -10.45 7.02
N GLY A 99 6.55 -9.39 7.50
CA GLY A 99 6.40 -8.13 6.76
C GLY A 99 7.53 -7.18 7.10
N ASN A 100 8.33 -6.80 6.09
CA ASN A 100 9.32 -5.74 6.20
C ASN A 100 8.62 -4.37 6.19
N ALA A 101 7.77 -4.11 7.18
CA ALA A 101 7.00 -2.88 7.32
C ALA A 101 7.94 -1.66 7.38
N LEU A 102 9.04 -1.77 8.14
CA LEU A 102 10.09 -0.76 8.19
C LEU A 102 10.70 -0.50 6.80
N GLU A 103 11.08 -1.52 6.04
CA GLU A 103 11.63 -1.33 4.69
C GLU A 103 10.59 -0.76 3.73
N THR A 104 9.33 -1.16 3.87
CA THR A 104 8.23 -0.59 3.09
C THR A 104 8.08 0.91 3.37
N VAL A 105 8.13 1.31 4.65
CA VAL A 105 8.10 2.72 5.06
C VAL A 105 9.31 3.47 4.51
N LYS A 106 10.53 2.91 4.64
CA LYS A 106 11.75 3.51 4.08
C LYS A 106 11.63 3.75 2.57
N VAL A 107 11.18 2.75 1.80
CA VAL A 107 10.99 2.88 0.35
C VAL A 107 9.97 3.98 0.03
N LEU A 108 8.85 4.04 0.74
CA LEU A 108 7.82 5.06 0.54
C LEU A 108 8.34 6.47 0.88
N VAL A 109 9.03 6.64 2.00
CA VAL A 109 9.62 7.91 2.43
C VAL A 109 10.68 8.38 1.43
N LEU A 110 11.60 7.49 1.02
CA LEU A 110 12.62 7.78 0.01
C LEU A 110 12.00 8.13 -1.36
N ALA A 111 10.84 7.57 -1.69
CA ALA A 111 10.11 7.91 -2.91
C ALA A 111 9.39 9.27 -2.85
N GLY A 112 9.37 9.94 -1.69
CA GLY A 112 8.70 11.24 -1.49
C GLY A 112 7.27 11.13 -0.97
N ALA A 113 6.95 10.10 -0.18
CA ALA A 113 5.66 10.00 0.47
C ALA A 113 5.46 11.16 1.46
N ASN A 114 4.26 11.73 1.48
CA ASN A 114 3.90 12.77 2.43
C ASN A 114 3.71 12.16 3.83
N ILE A 115 4.74 12.31 4.67
CA ILE A 115 4.75 11.84 6.07
C ILE A 115 3.74 12.55 6.97
N HIS A 116 3.31 13.75 6.60
CA HIS A 116 2.35 14.57 7.35
C HIS A 116 0.92 14.43 6.83
N ALA A 117 0.68 13.54 5.87
CA ALA A 117 -0.68 13.24 5.43
C ALA A 117 -1.52 12.77 6.63
N LYS A 118 -2.78 13.24 6.70
CA LYS A 118 -3.71 12.91 7.79
C LYS A 118 -4.89 12.12 7.25
N THR A 119 -5.32 11.11 8.00
CA THR A 119 -6.59 10.42 7.75
C THR A 119 -7.76 11.41 7.86
N ARG A 120 -8.84 11.15 7.14
CA ARG A 120 -10.01 12.04 7.09
C ARG A 120 -11.14 11.53 7.95
N GLU A 121 -11.31 10.22 7.96
CA GLU A 121 -12.43 9.57 8.62
C GLU A 121 -11.97 8.72 9.79
N LYS A 122 -12.86 8.59 10.79
CA LYS A 122 -12.69 7.56 11.81
C LYS A 122 -12.69 6.20 11.12
N THR A 123 -11.69 5.38 11.42
CA THR A 123 -11.54 4.07 10.80
C THR A 123 -11.64 3.01 11.89
N ASP A 124 -12.69 2.19 11.83
CA ASP A 124 -12.76 0.92 12.55
C ASP A 124 -12.19 -0.15 11.64
N TRP A 125 -10.86 -0.31 11.71
CA TRP A 125 -10.18 -1.33 10.95
C TRP A 125 -10.31 -2.64 11.72
N SER A 126 -11.23 -3.50 11.32
CA SER A 126 -11.58 -4.73 12.04
C SER A 126 -10.38 -5.66 12.27
N ILE A 127 -9.40 -5.62 11.37
CA ILE A 127 -8.16 -6.37 11.46
C ILE A 127 -7.21 -5.81 12.51
N SER A 128 -7.52 -4.67 13.14
CA SER A 128 -6.62 -3.96 14.06
C SER A 128 -6.68 -4.46 15.51
N ASN A 129 -7.06 -5.72 15.78
CA ASN A 129 -7.38 -6.21 17.14
C ASN A 129 -8.37 -5.29 17.91
N GLY A 130 -9.31 -4.65 17.21
CA GLY A 130 -10.26 -3.71 17.82
C GLY A 130 -9.70 -2.32 18.14
N ILE A 131 -8.52 -1.96 17.62
CA ILE A 131 -7.99 -0.59 17.73
C ILE A 131 -8.83 0.34 16.83
N SER A 132 -9.48 1.31 17.45
CA SER A 132 -10.22 2.37 16.75
C SER A 132 -9.30 3.54 16.44
N PHE A 133 -9.22 3.92 15.16
CA PHE A 133 -8.45 5.08 14.73
C PHE A 133 -9.34 6.33 14.64
N PRO A 134 -9.12 7.37 15.47
CA PRO A 134 -9.77 8.66 15.28
C PRO A 134 -9.37 9.30 13.94
N LYS A 135 -10.17 10.29 13.51
CA LYS A 135 -9.83 11.10 12.33
C LYS A 135 -8.57 11.93 12.57
N GLY A 136 -7.87 12.27 11.50
CA GLY A 136 -6.77 13.24 11.53
C GLY A 136 -5.41 12.66 11.93
N LEU A 137 -5.25 11.34 11.93
CA LEU A 137 -4.00 10.70 12.30
C LEU A 137 -3.02 10.67 11.14
N THR A 138 -1.74 10.90 11.45
CA THR A 138 -0.59 10.70 10.58
C THR A 138 -0.10 9.25 10.65
N ALA A 139 0.75 8.87 9.69
CA ALA A 139 1.38 7.55 9.69
C ALA A 139 2.18 7.28 10.99
N LEU A 140 2.86 8.31 11.54
CA LEU A 140 3.57 8.22 12.82
C LEU A 140 2.62 7.90 13.99
N GLU A 141 1.51 8.63 14.08
CA GLU A 141 0.54 8.42 15.16
C GLU A 141 -0.15 7.06 15.06
N ILE A 142 -0.37 6.55 13.84
CA ILE A 142 -0.85 5.18 13.62
C ILE A 142 0.18 4.16 14.11
N ALA A 143 1.45 4.30 13.73
CA ALA A 143 2.52 3.39 14.17
C ALA A 143 2.62 3.35 15.71
N ASN A 144 2.51 4.50 16.38
CA ASN A 144 2.47 4.60 17.84
C ASN A 144 1.27 3.88 18.45
N LYS A 145 0.07 4.06 17.89
CA LYS A 145 -1.15 3.39 18.38
C LYS A 145 -1.10 1.88 18.23
N VAL A 146 -0.48 1.41 17.16
CA VAL A 146 -0.31 -0.01 16.85
C VAL A 146 0.83 -0.63 17.68
N GLY A 147 1.76 0.18 18.20
CA GLY A 147 2.93 -0.29 18.94
C GLY A 147 4.10 -0.69 18.03
N ASN A 148 4.14 -0.21 16.79
CA ASN A 148 5.26 -0.44 15.87
C ASN A 148 6.42 0.52 16.19
N VAL A 149 7.30 0.09 17.10
CA VAL A 149 8.40 0.91 17.63
C VAL A 149 9.41 1.29 16.53
N ASP A 150 9.77 0.36 15.65
CA ASP A 150 10.78 0.63 14.62
C ASP A 150 10.29 1.69 13.61
N VAL A 151 9.05 1.54 13.12
CA VAL A 151 8.46 2.49 12.18
C VAL A 151 8.25 3.85 12.84
N SER A 152 7.76 3.87 14.09
CA SER A 152 7.55 5.13 14.80
C SER A 152 8.85 5.88 15.05
N GLN A 153 9.90 5.19 15.49
CA GLN A 153 11.23 5.80 15.66
C GLN A 153 11.77 6.34 14.34
N TYR A 154 11.64 5.59 13.25
CA TYR A 154 12.09 6.04 11.93
C TYR A 154 11.32 7.28 11.46
N LEU A 155 9.99 7.27 11.52
CA LEU A 155 9.16 8.41 11.10
C LEU A 155 9.37 9.64 12.00
N ALA A 156 9.65 9.44 13.30
CA ALA A 156 9.94 10.52 14.24
C ALA A 156 11.23 11.31 13.89
N GLN A 157 12.17 10.70 13.15
CA GLN A 157 13.37 11.40 12.67
C GLN A 157 13.02 12.48 11.63
N TYR A 158 11.94 12.29 10.88
CA TYR A 158 11.51 13.20 9.81
C TYR A 158 10.36 14.11 10.22
N SER A 159 9.80 13.95 11.43
CA SER A 159 8.67 14.73 11.92
C SER A 159 9.06 16.02 12.66
N ARG A 160 10.30 16.50 12.51
CA ARG A 160 10.84 17.70 13.17
C ARG A 160 10.77 18.93 12.28
#